data_AF-A0A6V8KWA1-F1
#
_entry.id   AF-A0A6V8KWA1-F1
#
_cell.length_a   1.000
_cell.length_b   1.000
_cell.length_c   1.000
_cell.angle_alpha   90.00
_cell.angle_beta   90.00
_cell.angle_gamma   90.00
#
_symmetry.space_group_name_H-M   'P 1'
#
loop_
_entity.id
_entity.type
_entity.pdbx_description
1 polymer ?
#
loop_
_entity_poly.entity_id
_entity_poly.type
_entity_poly.pdbx_seq_one_letter_code
_entity_poly.pdbx_strand_id
1 'polypeptide(L)' 'MTGPAPYPHELPPMLAARPRDARRGLPIPPVNLHRDPTGGGSHVDFTTVNTTVSTQLALDRRCSLCGGPMGY' A
#
# COMPACT_ATOMS: atom_id res chain seq x y z
N MET A 1 -5.00 31.68 -12.00
CA MET A 1 -4.21 30.44 -12.04
C MET A 1 -4.89 29.44 -11.14
N THR A 2 -5.70 28.55 -11.69
CA THR A 2 -6.48 27.58 -10.91
C THR A 2 -5.58 26.37 -10.62
N GLY A 3 -5.24 26.16 -9.34
CA GLY A 3 -4.53 24.95 -8.89
C GLY A 3 -5.35 23.68 -9.14
N PRO A 4 -4.74 22.49 -9.10
CA PRO A 4 -5.45 21.24 -9.36
C PRO A 4 -6.57 21.05 -8.33
N ALA A 5 -7.73 20.60 -8.81
CA ALA A 5 -8.91 20.35 -7.98
C ALA A 5 -8.59 19.35 -6.84
N PRO A 6 -9.16 19.52 -5.64
CA PRO A 6 -9.00 18.56 -4.55
C PRO A 6 -9.61 17.21 -4.99
N TYR A 7 -8.86 16.12 -4.87
CA TYR A 7 -9.33 14.77 -5.21
C TYR A 7 -10.65 14.47 -4.48
N PRO A 8 -11.82 14.37 -5.17
CA PRO A 8 -13.11 14.35 -4.50
C PRO A 8 -13.61 12.95 -4.17
N HIS A 9 -12.72 11.97 -3.96
CA HIS A 9 -13.14 10.61 -3.64
C HIS A 9 -12.46 10.14 -2.35
N GLU A 10 -13.24 10.12 -1.28
CA GLU A 10 -12.86 9.48 -0.03
C GLU A 10 -12.45 8.03 -0.34
N LEU A 11 -11.23 7.66 0.04
CA LEU A 11 -10.73 6.32 -0.22
C LEU A 11 -11.59 5.31 0.55
N PRO A 12 -11.87 4.12 -0.01
CA PRO A 12 -12.49 3.03 0.74
C PRO A 12 -11.78 2.84 2.08
N PRO A 13 -12.48 2.50 3.18
CA PRO A 13 -11.89 2.45 4.53
C PRO A 13 -10.58 1.65 4.62
N MET A 14 -10.49 0.54 3.87
CA MET A 14 -9.27 -0.28 3.81
C MET A 14 -8.08 0.42 3.15
N LEU A 15 -8.31 1.29 2.15
CA LEU A 15 -7.26 2.14 1.56
C LEU A 15 -6.91 3.32 2.47
N ALA A 16 -7.90 3.86 3.19
CA ALA A 16 -7.69 4.95 4.12
C ALA A 16 -6.85 4.53 5.35
N ALA A 17 -7.02 3.29 5.81
CA ALA A 17 -6.28 2.72 6.95
C ALA A 17 -4.83 2.34 6.65
N ARG A 18 -4.41 2.32 5.37
CA ARG A 18 -3.02 2.02 4.99
C ARG A 18 -2.11 3.19 5.37
N PRO A 19 -0.84 2.91 5.73
CA PRO A 19 0.20 3.92 5.72
C PRO A 19 0.24 4.62 4.35
N ARG A 20 0.42 5.95 4.37
CA ARG A 20 0.49 6.77 3.17
C ARG A 20 1.90 7.31 2.97
N ASP A 21 2.31 7.41 1.71
CA ASP A 21 3.50 8.17 1.33
C ASP A 21 3.28 9.65 1.66
N ALA A 22 4.11 10.20 2.55
CA ALA A 22 3.95 11.57 3.05
C ALA A 22 4.13 12.66 1.97
N ARG A 23 4.82 12.34 0.86
CA ARG A 23 5.07 13.28 -0.23
C ARG A 23 3.96 13.25 -1.28
N ARG A 24 3.38 12.08 -1.55
CA ARG A 24 2.39 11.84 -2.61
C ARG A 24 0.96 11.70 -2.09
N GLY A 25 0.77 11.47 -0.79
CA GLY A 25 -0.54 11.24 -0.18
C GLY A 25 -1.21 9.92 -0.58
N LEU A 26 -0.48 9.03 -1.25
CA LEU A 26 -0.98 7.77 -1.79
C LEU A 26 -0.77 6.61 -0.80
N PRO A 27 -1.71 5.64 -0.74
CA PRO A 27 -1.53 4.40 0.02
C PRO A 27 -0.30 3.62 -0.44
N ILE A 28 0.46 3.10 0.52
CA ILE A 28 1.66 2.32 0.25
C ILE A 28 1.26 0.87 -0.12
N PRO A 29 1.79 0.31 -1.22
CA PRO A 29 1.55 -1.08 -1.62
C PRO A 29 2.18 -2.09 -0.64
N PRO A 30 1.95 -3.40 -0.83
CA PRO A 30 2.68 -4.44 -0.11
C PRO A 30 4.16 -4.36 -0.48
N VAL A 31 5.00 -3.99 0.47
CA VAL A 31 6.45 -3.83 0.31
C VAL A 31 7.18 -4.71 1.33
N ASN A 32 8.49 -4.87 1.18
CA ASN A 32 9.25 -5.75 2.06
C ASN A 32 9.37 -5.16 3.47
N LEU A 33 9.31 -6.04 4.47
CA LEU A 33 9.59 -5.74 5.87
C LEU A 33 10.78 -6.58 6.30
N HIS A 34 11.86 -5.90 6.64
CA HIS A 34 13.10 -6.54 7.06
C HIS A 34 13.27 -6.31 8.56
N ARG A 35 13.51 -7.37 9.31
CA ARG A 35 13.81 -7.24 10.75
C ARG A 35 15.23 -6.70 10.92
N ASP A 36 15.39 -5.82 11.89
CA ASP A 36 16.72 -5.41 12.33
C ASP A 36 17.42 -6.62 12.98
N PRO A 37 18.59 -7.03 12.46
CA PRO A 37 19.33 -8.17 13.01
C PRO A 37 19.79 -7.97 14.47
N THR A 38 19.82 -6.72 14.96
CA THR A 38 20.20 -6.38 16.34
C THR A 38 18.99 -6.27 17.29
N GLY A 39 17.77 -6.49 16.81
CA GLY A 39 16.55 -6.43 17.62
C GLY A 39 15.90 -5.03 17.71
N GLY A 40 16.42 -4.04 16.98
CA GLY A 40 15.92 -2.65 16.94
C GLY A 40 14.55 -2.44 16.29
N GLY A 41 13.86 -3.49 15.85
CA GLY A 41 12.53 -3.43 15.24
C GLY A 41 12.51 -3.95 13.80
N SER A 42 11.60 -3.42 12.98
CA SER A 42 11.48 -3.75 11.55
C SER A 42 11.61 -2.48 10.72
N HIS A 43 12.34 -2.55 9.60
CA HIS A 43 12.39 -1.49 8.61
C HIS A 43 11.54 -1.85 7.38
N VAL A 44 10.89 -0.84 6.83
CA VAL A 44 10.08 -0.96 5.62
C VAL A 44 10.93 -0.60 4.41
N ASP A 45 11.00 -1.48 3.42
CA ASP A 45 11.78 -1.30 2.20
C ASP A 45 10.85 -1.02 1.03
N PHE A 46 10.77 0.26 0.66
CA PHE A 46 9.93 0.75 -0.44
C PHE A 46 10.57 0.64 -1.83
N THR A 47 11.77 0.06 -1.96
CA THR A 47 12.44 -0.06 -3.26
C THR A 47 11.73 -1.05 -4.18
N THR A 48 11.06 -2.04 -3.59
CA THR A 48 10.41 -3.13 -4.30
C THR A 48 9.08 -3.49 -3.68
N VAL A 49 8.17 -3.96 -4.52
CA VAL A 49 6.93 -4.61 -4.08
C VAL A 49 7.28 -5.99 -3.51
N ASN A 50 6.64 -6.39 -2.43
CA ASN A 50 6.75 -7.75 -1.93
C ASN A 50 6.04 -8.70 -2.90
N THR A 51 6.81 -9.43 -3.70
CA THR A 51 6.30 -10.34 -4.73
C THR A 51 5.43 -11.44 -4.12
N THR A 52 5.84 -12.06 -3.02
CA THR A 52 5.08 -13.15 -2.38
C THR A 52 3.68 -12.69 -1.97
N VAL A 53 3.58 -11.56 -1.26
CA VAL A 53 2.29 -11.00 -0.85
C VAL A 53 1.46 -10.58 -2.05
N SER A 54 2.08 -9.98 -3.06
CA SER A 54 1.38 -9.52 -4.26
C SER A 54 0.85 -10.68 -5.10
N THR A 55 1.63 -11.77 -5.23
CA THR A 55 1.18 -13.00 -5.89
C THR A 55 0.03 -13.63 -5.12
N GLN A 56 0.10 -13.70 -3.79
CA GLN A 56 -1.00 -14.23 -2.98
C GLN A 56 -2.28 -13.41 -3.18
N LEU A 57 -2.20 -12.08 -3.14
CA LEU A 57 -3.36 -11.21 -3.39
C LEU A 57 -3.93 -11.42 -4.80
N ALA A 58 -3.08 -11.61 -5.81
CA ALA A 58 -3.53 -11.90 -7.16
C ALA A 58 -4.26 -13.26 -7.25
N LEU A 59 -3.71 -14.31 -6.62
CA LEU A 59 -4.33 -15.64 -6.53
C LEU A 59 -5.69 -15.58 -5.82
N ASP A 60 -5.79 -14.77 -4.77
CA ASP A 60 -7.02 -14.56 -4.00
C ASP A 60 -8.01 -13.59 -4.67
N ARG A 61 -7.64 -13.03 -5.85
CA ARG A 61 -8.41 -11.99 -6.56
C ARG A 61 -8.70 -10.75 -5.72
N ARG A 62 -7.68 -10.28 -4.99
CA ARG A 62 -7.73 -9.13 -4.08
C ARG A 62 -6.82 -7.98 -4.54
N CYS A 63 -7.28 -6.75 -4.34
CA CYS A 63 -6.54 -5.54 -4.71
C CYS A 63 -5.22 -5.47 -3.94
N SER A 64 -4.10 -5.26 -4.66
CA SER A 64 -2.78 -5.13 -4.04
C SER A 64 -2.71 -3.95 -3.05
N LEU A 65 -3.47 -2.88 -3.29
CA LEU A 65 -3.49 -1.70 -2.42
C LEU A 65 -4.44 -1.88 -1.22
N CYS A 66 -5.69 -2.28 -1.47
CA CYS A 66 -6.74 -2.27 -0.43
C CYS A 66 -7.06 -3.64 0.15
N GLY A 67 -6.63 -4.74 -0.47
CA GLY A 67 -7.01 -6.09 -0.06
C GLY A 67 -8.49 -6.43 -0.27
N GLY A 68 -9.28 -5.58 -0.93
CA GLY A 68 -10.69 -5.84 -1.26
C GLY A 68 -10.83 -6.77 -2.47
N PRO A 69 -11.96 -7.47 -2.62
CA PRO A 69 -12.23 -8.34 -3.78
C PRO A 69 -12.26 -7.51 -5.07
N MET A 70 -11.74 -8.07 -6.17
CA MET A 70 -11.61 -7.34 -7.43
C MET A 70 -12.70 -7.66 -8.48
N GLY A 71 -13.54 -8.66 -8.22
CA GLY A 71 -14.80 -8.86 -8.95
C GLY A 71 -14.69 -9.45 -10.37
N TYR A 72 -13.55 -10.03 -10.73
CA TYR A 72 -13.35 -10.80 -11.96
C TYR A 72 -13.29 -12.31 -11.69
#